data_AF-A0A0G4NEJ6-F1
#
_entry.id   AF-A0A0G4NEJ6-F1
#
_cell.length_a   1.000
_cell.length_b   1.000
_cell.length_c   1.000
_cell.angle_alpha   90.00
_cell.angle_beta   90.00
_cell.angle_gamma   90.00
#
_symmetry.space_group_name_H-M   'P 1'
#
loop_
_entity.id
_entity.type
_entity.pdbx_description
1 polymer ?
#
loop_
_entity_poly.entity_id
_entity_poly.type
_entity_poly.pdbx_seq_one_letter_code
_entity_poly.pdbx_strand_id
1 'polypeptide(L)'
;QYLTWADPVLRKKTCLDRSKSLVAIWIGINDINDLYLLNLTSRQMYHDHIKTLLEESVQSLYDRGYHNYLFVGLPPLDRNPGNQKKQAQYEAGIGAGPLPNATMIGWWYDELRTQTAAWTAAHADAKTIIFDAYDFLNDVFDNPAPYGITNTTDFCDARRQWPQIVEDPA
;
A
#
# COMPACT_ATOMS: atom_id res chain seq x y z
N GLN A 1 11.36 14.39 -5.31
CA GLN A 1 11.26 15.46 -4.29
C GLN A 1 12.14 15.21 -3.06
N TYR A 2 12.08 14.01 -2.44
CA TYR A 2 12.87 13.66 -1.24
C TYR A 2 14.36 13.99 -1.35
N LEU A 3 15.02 13.52 -2.41
CA LEU A 3 16.47 13.70 -2.62
C LEU A 3 16.90 15.16 -2.74
N THR A 4 16.02 16.03 -3.20
CA THR A 4 16.27 17.46 -3.36
C THR A 4 16.12 18.20 -2.03
N TRP A 5 15.06 17.91 -1.28
CA TRP A 5 14.63 18.76 -0.17
C TRP A 5 14.85 18.15 1.20
N ALA A 6 14.57 16.86 1.37
CA ALA A 6 14.63 16.19 2.67
C ALA A 6 16.01 15.60 2.95
N ASP A 7 16.59 14.89 1.98
CA ASP A 7 17.87 14.20 2.18
C ASP A 7 19.00 15.12 2.67
N PRO A 8 19.28 16.30 2.05
CA PRO A 8 20.37 17.15 2.51
C PRO A 8 20.15 17.67 3.94
N VAL A 9 18.89 17.94 4.30
CA VAL A 9 18.52 18.43 5.63
C VAL A 9 18.71 17.33 6.67
N LEU A 10 18.23 16.11 6.38
CA LEU A 10 18.36 14.97 7.29
C LEU A 10 19.83 14.59 7.50
N ARG A 11 20.62 14.48 6.44
CA ARG A 11 22.06 14.20 6.57
C ARG A 11 22.79 15.26 7.41
N LYS A 12 22.45 16.54 7.24
CA LYS A 12 23.07 17.63 8.00
C LYS A 12 22.61 17.69 9.46
N LYS A 13 21.33 17.46 9.73
CA LYS A 13 20.73 17.67 11.07
C LYS A 13 20.74 16.42 11.95
N THR A 14 20.70 15.23 11.37
CA THR A 14 20.57 13.96 12.11
C THR A 14 21.72 13.00 11.84
N CYS A 15 22.74 13.43 11.09
CA CYS A 15 23.86 12.57 10.66
C CYS A 15 23.38 11.30 9.95
N LEU A 16 22.26 11.39 9.21
CA LEU A 16 21.69 10.25 8.48
C LEU A 16 22.75 9.62 7.56
N ASP A 17 22.99 8.32 7.79
CA ASP A 17 23.85 7.49 6.95
C ASP A 17 22.95 6.69 5.99
N ARG A 18 23.02 7.02 4.70
CA ARG A 18 22.17 6.41 3.67
C ARG A 18 22.37 4.90 3.59
N SER A 19 23.61 4.43 3.72
CA SER A 19 23.96 3.00 3.61
C SER A 19 23.39 2.16 4.76
N LYS A 20 23.12 2.80 5.90
CA LYS A 20 22.55 2.19 7.11
C LYS A 20 21.07 2.50 7.31
N SER A 21 20.49 3.30 6.43
CA SER A 21 19.07 3.67 6.50
C SER A 21 18.21 2.59 5.86
N LEU A 22 17.06 2.31 6.49
CA LEU A 22 15.97 1.53 5.91
C LEU A 22 14.96 2.49 5.28
N VAL A 23 14.76 2.39 3.98
CA VAL A 23 13.72 3.13 3.26
C VAL A 23 12.45 2.28 3.24
N ALA A 24 11.44 2.71 3.99
CA ALA A 24 10.11 2.09 3.94
C ALA A 24 9.27 2.75 2.83
N ILE A 25 8.71 1.94 1.94
CA ILE A 25 7.90 2.33 0.80
C ILE A 25 6.53 1.67 0.95
N TRP A 26 5.50 2.48 1.17
CA TRP A 26 4.11 2.04 1.24
C TRP A 26 3.28 2.90 0.30
N ILE A 27 3.00 2.38 -0.89
CA ILE A 27 2.35 3.10 -1.99
C ILE A 27 1.45 2.13 -2.75
N GLY A 28 0.52 2.64 -3.57
CA GLY A 28 -0.41 1.83 -4.37
C GLY A 28 -1.84 1.82 -3.87
N ILE A 29 -2.09 2.23 -2.62
CA ILE A 29 -3.43 2.24 -2.03
C ILE A 29 -4.35 3.18 -2.80
N ASN A 30 -3.88 4.37 -3.16
CA ASN A 30 -4.69 5.30 -3.94
C ASN A 30 -4.79 4.85 -5.40
N ASP A 31 -3.69 4.37 -5.97
CA ASP A 31 -3.58 3.94 -7.36
C ASP A 31 -4.58 2.83 -7.71
N ILE A 32 -4.67 1.78 -6.89
CA ILE A 32 -5.62 0.69 -7.10
C ILE A 32 -7.08 1.15 -6.95
N ASN A 33 -7.34 2.13 -6.08
CA ASN A 33 -8.66 2.72 -5.92
C ASN A 33 -9.04 3.59 -7.14
N ASP A 34 -8.13 4.45 -7.59
CA ASP A 34 -8.36 5.34 -8.72
C ASP A 34 -8.50 4.56 -10.04
N LEU A 35 -7.70 3.51 -10.24
CA LEU A 35 -7.78 2.68 -11.44
C LEU A 35 -9.12 1.96 -11.58
N TYR A 36 -9.79 1.56 -10.49
CA TYR A 36 -11.13 1.00 -10.61
C TYR A 36 -12.18 2.10 -10.81
N LEU A 37 -12.05 3.26 -10.15
CA LEU A 37 -12.96 4.39 -10.33
C LEU A 37 -12.96 4.91 -11.77
N LEU A 38 -11.81 4.85 -12.43
CA LEU A 38 -11.62 5.25 -13.82
C LEU A 38 -11.90 4.12 -14.82
N ASN A 39 -12.27 2.92 -14.36
CA ASN A 39 -12.47 1.73 -15.20
C ASN A 39 -11.23 1.36 -16.05
N LEU A 40 -10.03 1.52 -15.48
CA LEU A 40 -8.73 1.23 -16.10
C LEU A 40 -8.02 0.04 -15.44
N THR A 41 -8.72 -0.75 -14.64
CA THR A 41 -8.14 -1.88 -13.90
C THR A 41 -7.67 -2.99 -14.84
N SER A 42 -6.37 -3.27 -14.83
CA SER A 42 -5.79 -4.46 -15.47
C SER A 42 -4.47 -4.85 -14.79
N ARG A 43 -4.07 -6.11 -14.94
CA ARG A 43 -2.75 -6.55 -14.47
C ARG A 43 -1.61 -5.76 -15.14
N GLN A 44 -1.74 -5.40 -16.42
CA GLN A 44 -0.75 -4.59 -17.13
C GLN A 44 -0.57 -3.20 -16.48
N MET A 45 -1.67 -2.55 -16.08
CA MET A 45 -1.56 -1.26 -15.38
C MET A 45 -0.79 -1.40 -14.06
N TYR A 46 -1.01 -2.47 -13.29
CA TYR A 46 -0.22 -2.70 -12.06
C TYR A 46 1.24 -3.01 -12.35
N HIS A 47 1.51 -3.78 -13.40
CA HIS A 47 2.87 -4.03 -13.87
C HIS A 47 3.61 -2.72 -14.15
N ASP A 48 2.99 -1.82 -14.92
CA ASP A 48 3.58 -0.54 -15.30
C ASP A 48 3.82 0.37 -14.09
N HIS A 49 2.88 0.43 -13.14
CA HIS A 49 3.06 1.21 -11.90
C HIS A 49 4.23 0.71 -11.06
N ILE A 50 4.34 -0.61 -10.85
CA ILE A 50 5.45 -1.19 -10.07
C ILE A 50 6.78 -0.97 -10.79
N LYS A 51 6.80 -1.11 -12.12
CA LYS A 51 7.99 -0.84 -12.92
C LYS A 51 8.45 0.61 -12.76
N THR A 52 7.53 1.57 -12.91
CA THR A 52 7.82 3.00 -12.71
C THR A 52 8.29 3.30 -11.29
N LEU A 53 7.66 2.70 -10.27
CA LEU A 53 8.11 2.83 -8.87
C LEU A 53 9.58 2.41 -8.72
N LEU A 54 9.94 1.23 -9.24
CA LEU A 54 11.29 0.69 -9.14
C LEU A 54 12.30 1.52 -9.94
N GLU A 55 11.99 1.84 -11.20
CA GLU A 55 12.92 2.51 -12.12
C GLU A 55 13.10 4.01 -11.84
N GLU A 56 12.05 4.71 -11.41
CA GLU A 56 12.12 6.17 -11.23
C GLU A 56 12.36 6.57 -9.78
N SER A 57 11.76 5.85 -8.82
CA SER A 57 11.85 6.20 -7.40
C SER A 57 12.93 5.41 -6.68
N VAL A 58 12.88 4.09 -6.74
CA VAL A 58 13.83 3.22 -6.00
C VAL A 58 15.23 3.33 -6.59
N GLN A 59 15.37 3.32 -7.92
CA GLN A 59 16.65 3.52 -8.59
C GLN A 59 17.31 4.84 -8.18
N SER A 60 16.55 5.94 -8.19
CA SER A 60 17.06 7.25 -7.79
C SER A 60 17.61 7.27 -6.36
N LEU A 61 17.02 6.50 -5.45
CA LEU A 61 17.51 6.35 -4.08
C LEU A 61 18.75 5.46 -4.02
N TYR A 62 18.74 4.36 -4.77
CA TYR A 62 19.88 3.44 -4.89
C TYR A 62 21.13 4.15 -5.37
N ASP A 63 21.01 4.92 -6.45
CA ASP A 63 22.12 5.70 -7.04
C ASP A 63 22.69 6.74 -6.07
N ARG A 64 21.97 7.06 -4.99
CA ARG A 64 22.36 8.02 -3.95
C ARG A 64 22.91 7.34 -2.70
N GLY A 65 22.99 6.02 -2.67
CA GLY A 65 23.62 5.24 -1.60
C GLY A 65 22.64 4.70 -0.56
N TYR A 66 21.34 4.70 -0.84
CA TYR A 66 20.37 3.94 -0.05
C TYR A 66 20.36 2.50 -0.54
N HIS A 67 20.49 1.52 0.35
CA HIS A 67 20.64 0.12 -0.07
C HIS A 67 19.72 -0.86 0.68
N ASN A 68 18.93 -0.39 1.65
CA ASN A 68 18.00 -1.24 2.40
C ASN A 68 16.57 -0.72 2.20
N TYR A 69 15.69 -1.58 1.67
CA TYR A 69 14.33 -1.23 1.30
C TYR A 69 13.33 -2.17 1.96
N LEU A 70 12.28 -1.59 2.53
CA LEU A 70 11.11 -2.30 2.99
C LEU A 70 9.92 -1.86 2.12
N PHE A 71 9.39 -2.77 1.32
CA PHE A 71 8.14 -2.57 0.62
C PHE A 71 7.01 -3.09 1.50
N VAL A 72 6.09 -2.22 1.88
CA VAL A 72 4.87 -2.59 2.60
C VAL A 72 3.80 -2.84 1.54
N GLY A 73 3.29 -4.07 1.47
CA GLY A 73 2.25 -4.40 0.50
C GLY A 73 0.91 -3.72 0.80
N LEU A 74 -0.06 -3.88 -0.09
CA LEU A 74 -1.38 -3.29 0.10
C LEU A 74 -2.05 -3.91 1.33
N PRO A 75 -2.79 -3.12 2.14
CA PRO A 75 -3.68 -3.67 3.16
C PRO A 75 -4.89 -4.37 2.49
N PRO A 76 -5.73 -5.09 3.26
CA PRO A 76 -6.94 -5.75 2.78
C PRO A 76 -8.04 -4.73 2.42
N LEU A 77 -7.86 -4.05 1.29
CA LEU A 77 -8.77 -3.03 0.78
C LEU A 77 -10.15 -3.62 0.41
N ASP A 78 -10.20 -4.88 0.04
CA ASP A 78 -11.42 -5.66 -0.20
C ASP A 78 -12.24 -5.89 1.07
N ARG A 79 -11.60 -5.87 2.25
CA ARG A 79 -12.25 -6.01 3.57
C ARG A 79 -12.38 -4.70 4.34
N ASN A 80 -12.21 -3.54 3.70
CA ASN A 80 -12.51 -2.29 4.37
C ASN A 80 -14.03 -2.15 4.65
N PRO A 81 -14.46 -1.31 5.61
CA PRO A 81 -15.88 -1.18 5.96
C PRO A 81 -16.80 -0.85 4.77
N GLY A 82 -16.32 -0.01 3.85
CA GLY A 82 -17.07 0.36 2.65
C GLY A 82 -17.30 -0.84 1.72
N ASN A 83 -16.29 -1.68 1.53
CA ASN A 83 -16.37 -2.87 0.68
C ASN A 83 -17.14 -4.01 1.34
N GLN A 84 -17.06 -4.19 2.66
CA GLN A 84 -17.93 -5.14 3.37
C GLN A 84 -19.41 -4.76 3.24
N LYS A 85 -19.74 -3.47 3.35
CA LYS A 85 -21.11 -2.98 3.11
C LYS A 85 -21.56 -3.24 1.66
N LYS A 86 -20.72 -2.96 0.67
CA LYS A 86 -21.02 -3.23 -0.74
C LYS A 86 -21.19 -4.73 -1.01
N GLN A 87 -20.39 -5.58 -0.37
CA GLN A 87 -20.52 -7.03 -0.49
C GLN A 87 -21.90 -7.51 -0.03
N ALA A 88 -22.37 -7.06 1.14
CA ALA A 88 -23.70 -7.40 1.63
C ALA A 88 -24.82 -6.91 0.69
N GLN A 89 -24.67 -5.73 0.08
CA GLN A 89 -25.61 -5.23 -0.93
C GLN A 89 -25.62 -6.09 -2.18
N TYR A 90 -24.44 -6.44 -2.69
CA TYR A 90 -24.27 -7.29 -3.87
C TYR A 90 -24.89 -8.69 -3.67
N GLU A 91 -24.68 -9.31 -2.51
CA GLU A 91 -25.29 -10.60 -2.15
C GLU A 91 -26.82 -10.55 -2.07
N ALA A 92 -27.37 -9.38 -1.72
CA ALA A 92 -28.82 -9.12 -1.77
C ALA A 92 -29.35 -8.80 -3.18
N GLY A 93 -28.49 -8.87 -4.21
CA GLY A 93 -28.84 -8.52 -5.60
C GLY A 93 -28.93 -7.01 -5.86
N ILE A 94 -28.29 -6.19 -5.02
CA ILE A 94 -28.33 -4.73 -5.10
C ILE A 94 -26.96 -4.19 -5.51
N GLY A 95 -26.88 -3.60 -6.71
CA GLY A 95 -25.68 -2.91 -7.18
C GLY A 95 -24.55 -3.84 -7.63
N ALA A 96 -23.36 -3.27 -7.80
CA ALA A 96 -22.16 -4.00 -8.21
C ALA A 96 -21.38 -4.53 -6.98
N GLY A 97 -20.58 -5.57 -7.20
CA GLY A 97 -19.69 -6.13 -6.17
C GLY A 97 -18.60 -5.15 -5.68
N PRO A 98 -17.94 -5.47 -4.56
CA PRO A 98 -16.91 -4.61 -3.98
C PRO A 98 -15.68 -4.50 -4.88
N LEU A 99 -15.13 -3.29 -4.96
CA LEU A 99 -13.87 -2.99 -5.63
C LEU A 99 -13.06 -1.99 -4.78
N PRO A 100 -11.72 -2.10 -4.72
CA PRO A 100 -10.93 -3.21 -5.28
C PRO A 100 -11.23 -4.53 -4.56
N ASN A 101 -11.09 -5.65 -5.27
CA ASN A 101 -11.31 -6.99 -4.73
C ASN A 101 -9.99 -7.75 -4.52
N ALA A 102 -10.05 -8.92 -3.88
CA ALA A 102 -8.89 -9.76 -3.60
C ALA A 102 -8.08 -10.12 -4.87
N THR A 103 -8.73 -10.29 -6.03
CA THR A 103 -8.02 -10.58 -7.28
C THR A 103 -7.12 -9.43 -7.72
N MET A 104 -7.62 -8.20 -7.67
CA MET A 104 -6.83 -7.00 -8.01
C MET A 104 -5.66 -6.82 -7.05
N ILE A 105 -5.88 -7.06 -5.75
CA ILE A 105 -4.83 -7.01 -4.74
C ILE A 105 -3.78 -8.09 -5.00
N GLY A 106 -4.22 -9.31 -5.34
CA GLY A 106 -3.33 -10.41 -5.73
C GLY A 106 -2.45 -10.06 -6.93
N TRP A 107 -3.02 -9.43 -7.97
CA TRP A 107 -2.22 -8.98 -9.12
C TRP A 107 -1.16 -7.94 -8.73
N TRP A 108 -1.49 -7.00 -7.84
CA TRP A 108 -0.51 -6.05 -7.32
C TRP A 108 0.64 -6.77 -6.60
N TYR A 109 0.34 -7.73 -5.72
CA TYR A 109 1.35 -8.49 -5.00
C TYR A 109 2.22 -9.36 -5.91
N ASP A 110 1.63 -10.00 -6.92
CA ASP A 110 2.37 -10.78 -7.92
C ASP A 110 3.42 -9.91 -8.64
N GLU A 111 3.02 -8.72 -9.11
CA GLU A 111 3.92 -7.78 -9.78
C GLU A 111 4.96 -7.22 -8.81
N LEU A 112 4.56 -6.79 -7.60
CA LEU A 112 5.48 -6.28 -6.59
C LEU A 112 6.57 -7.30 -6.24
N ARG A 113 6.19 -8.56 -5.97
CA ARG A 113 7.14 -9.63 -5.63
C ARG A 113 8.06 -9.95 -6.80
N THR A 114 7.50 -10.15 -7.99
CA THR A 114 8.27 -10.53 -9.18
C THR A 114 9.27 -9.46 -9.57
N GLN A 115 8.82 -8.22 -9.69
CA GLN A 115 9.67 -7.12 -10.16
C GLN A 115 10.68 -6.67 -9.10
N THR A 116 10.30 -6.67 -7.81
CA THR A 116 11.26 -6.37 -6.73
C THR A 116 12.36 -7.42 -6.66
N ALA A 117 12.04 -8.71 -6.82
CA ALA A 117 13.03 -9.78 -6.85
C ALA A 117 14.00 -9.59 -8.03
N ALA A 118 13.47 -9.32 -9.23
CA ALA A 118 14.29 -9.05 -10.42
C ALA A 118 15.18 -7.81 -10.25
N TRP A 119 14.63 -6.71 -9.75
CA TRP A 119 15.38 -5.48 -9.48
C TRP A 119 16.48 -5.71 -8.44
N THR A 120 16.19 -6.45 -7.37
CA THR A 120 17.20 -6.78 -6.34
C THR A 120 18.33 -7.63 -6.92
N ALA A 121 18.02 -8.62 -7.76
CA ALA A 121 19.04 -9.43 -8.41
C ALA A 121 19.96 -8.62 -9.35
N ALA A 122 19.44 -7.55 -9.95
CA ALA A 122 20.22 -6.63 -10.79
C ALA A 122 21.07 -5.63 -9.99
N HIS A 123 20.86 -5.50 -8.67
CA HIS A 123 21.52 -4.53 -7.80
C HIS A 123 22.19 -5.24 -6.63
N ALA A 124 23.44 -5.69 -6.83
CA ALA A 124 24.15 -6.59 -5.91
C ALA A 124 24.24 -6.08 -4.45
N ASP A 125 24.29 -4.76 -4.24
CA ASP A 125 24.39 -4.17 -2.91
C ASP A 125 23.02 -3.87 -2.27
N ALA A 126 21.93 -4.03 -3.02
CA ALA A 126 20.58 -3.78 -2.53
C ALA A 126 20.04 -4.94 -1.69
N LYS A 127 19.30 -4.60 -0.64
CA LYS A 127 18.53 -5.52 0.18
C LYS A 127 17.08 -5.06 0.17
N THR A 128 16.19 -5.96 -0.21
CA THR A 128 14.76 -5.70 -0.24
C THR A 128 14.03 -6.68 0.66
N ILE A 129 13.01 -6.19 1.36
CA ILE A 129 12.08 -6.98 2.16
C ILE A 129 10.69 -6.55 1.73
N ILE A 130 9.79 -7.51 1.52
CA ILE A 130 8.36 -7.24 1.35
C ILE A 130 7.65 -7.66 2.64
N PHE A 131 7.00 -6.71 3.30
CA PHE A 131 6.08 -7.01 4.38
C PHE A 131 4.68 -7.19 3.80
N ASP A 132 4.12 -8.39 3.99
CA ASP A 132 2.78 -8.74 3.54
C ASP A 132 1.73 -8.19 4.49
N ALA A 133 1.38 -6.92 4.30
CA ALA A 133 0.35 -6.26 5.08
C ALA A 133 -1.05 -6.86 4.82
N TYR A 134 -1.25 -7.51 3.66
CA TYR A 134 -2.53 -8.10 3.30
C TYR A 134 -2.79 -9.32 4.16
N ASP A 135 -1.90 -10.32 4.13
CA ASP A 135 -2.06 -11.55 4.90
C ASP A 135 -2.03 -11.25 6.40
N PHE A 136 -1.08 -10.42 6.86
CA PHE A 136 -1.00 -10.05 8.27
C PHE A 136 -2.30 -9.41 8.79
N LEU A 137 -2.86 -8.44 8.07
CA LEU A 137 -4.09 -7.78 8.53
C LEU A 137 -5.33 -8.66 8.35
N ASN A 138 -5.34 -9.55 7.36
CA ASN A 138 -6.39 -10.58 7.26
C ASN A 138 -6.37 -11.49 8.49
N ASP A 139 -5.19 -11.95 8.91
CA ASP A 139 -5.04 -12.76 10.13
C ASP A 139 -5.52 -12.01 11.38
N VAL A 140 -5.23 -10.70 11.47
CA VAL A 140 -5.74 -9.83 12.54
C VAL A 140 -7.27 -9.71 12.47
N PHE A 141 -7.85 -9.55 11.28
CA PHE A 141 -9.31 -9.45 11.13
C PHE A 141 -10.02 -10.75 11.46
N ASP A 142 -9.41 -11.89 11.14
CA ASP A 142 -9.95 -13.22 11.41
C ASP A 142 -9.74 -13.62 12.88
N ASN A 143 -8.69 -13.11 13.52
CA ASN A 143 -8.35 -13.36 14.92
C ASN A 143 -8.15 -12.04 15.69
N PRO A 144 -9.20 -11.23 15.90
CA PRO A 144 -9.04 -9.87 16.46
C PRO A 144 -8.89 -9.86 17.99
N ALA A 145 -9.34 -10.91 18.68
CA ALA A 145 -9.38 -10.97 20.14
C ALA A 145 -7.99 -10.84 20.82
N PRO A 146 -6.91 -11.50 20.36
CA PRO A 146 -5.56 -11.28 20.88
C PRO A 146 -5.07 -9.84 20.79
N TYR A 147 -5.62 -9.05 19.86
CA TYR A 147 -5.29 -7.64 19.66
C TYR A 147 -6.24 -6.69 20.40
N GLY A 148 -7.23 -7.21 21.15
CA GLY A 148 -8.24 -6.41 21.83
C GLY A 148 -9.20 -5.69 20.87
N ILE A 149 -9.29 -6.14 19.61
CA ILE A 149 -10.17 -5.57 18.60
C ILE A 149 -11.53 -6.26 18.68
N THR A 150 -12.61 -5.47 18.77
CA THR A 150 -13.99 -5.98 18.91
C THR A 150 -14.86 -5.73 17.69
N ASN A 151 -14.44 -4.87 16.76
CA ASN A 151 -15.14 -4.59 15.51
C ASN A 151 -14.11 -4.54 14.37
N THR A 152 -14.35 -5.36 13.34
CA THR A 152 -13.53 -5.46 12.12
C THR A 152 -14.34 -5.16 10.85
N THR A 153 -15.59 -4.71 11.01
CA THR A 153 -16.58 -4.58 9.93
C THR A 153 -16.94 -3.13 9.63
N ASP A 154 -16.84 -2.23 10.62
CA ASP A 154 -17.35 -0.87 10.55
C ASP A 154 -16.27 0.19 10.83
N PHE A 155 -16.60 1.43 10.49
CA PHE A 155 -15.82 2.57 10.96
C PHE A 155 -15.99 2.74 12.47
N CYS A 156 -14.91 3.14 13.15
CA CYS A 156 -14.98 3.53 14.56
C CYS A 156 -15.97 4.69 14.74
N ASP A 157 -16.88 4.60 15.73
CA ASP A 157 -17.88 5.64 15.99
C ASP A 157 -17.26 7.01 16.29
N ALA A 158 -16.08 7.03 16.93
CA ALA A 158 -15.34 8.26 17.18
C ALA A 158 -15.00 9.03 15.91
N ARG A 159 -14.99 8.36 14.74
CA ARG A 159 -14.85 9.00 13.43
C ARG A 159 -15.89 10.11 13.25
N ARG A 160 -17.15 9.90 13.66
CA ARG A 160 -18.23 10.92 13.52
C ARG A 160 -17.97 12.17 14.37
N GLN A 161 -17.15 12.05 15.40
CA GLN A 161 -16.80 13.15 16.30
C GLN A 161 -15.56 13.92 15.82
N TRP A 162 -14.92 13.50 14.73
CA TRP A 162 -13.74 14.17 14.20
C TRP A 162 -14.13 15.51 13.58
N PRO A 163 -13.52 16.63 14.01
CA PRO A 163 -13.91 17.97 13.56
C PRO A 163 -13.72 18.20 12.05
N GLN A 164 -12.92 17.36 11.38
CA GLN A 164 -12.69 17.37 9.95
C GLN A 164 -13.74 16.58 9.13
N ILE A 165 -14.67 15.87 9.77
CA ILE A 165 -15.74 15.15 9.06
C ILE A 165 -16.95 16.07 8.95
N VAL A 166 -17.17 16.57 7.75
CA VAL A 166 -18.40 17.27 7.40
C VAL A 166 -19.45 16.21 7.12
N GLU A 167 -20.41 16.05 8.02
CA GLU A 167 -21.50 15.06 7.86
C GLU A 167 -22.47 15.42 6.72
N ASP A 168 -22.51 16.70 6.33
CA ASP A 168 -23.27 17.25 5.22
C ASP A 168 -22.40 18.22 4.41
N PRO A 169 -21.53 17.72 3.51
CA PRO A 169 -20.74 18.57 2.64
C PRO A 169 -21.67 19.18 1.59
N ALA A 170 -22.10 20.42 1.85
CA ALA A 170 -22.82 21.27 0.88
C ALA A 170 -22.01 21.50 -0.40
#